data_AF-A0A4R4TYN7-F1
#
_entry.id   AF-A0A4R4TYN7-F1
#
_cell.length_a   1.000
_cell.length_b   1.000
_cell.length_c   1.000
_cell.angle_alpha   90.00
_cell.angle_beta   90.00
_cell.angle_gamma   90.00
#
_symmetry.space_group_name_H-M   'P 1'
#
loop_
_entity.id
_entity.type
_entity.pdbx_description
1 polymer ?
#
loop_
_entity_poly.entity_id
_entity_poly.type
_entity_poly.pdbx_seq_one_letter_code
_entity_poly.pdbx_strand_id
1 'polypeptide(L)'
;MEQRQPVSPNQWFVLIEEKVTKGQSIQWSLTATRPAGPDVEQARRLAAEAALMHLPQHPKRVKGRQVFQTGPDNWLVVVAGAKGDFHFRVSVGVLTAVTTT
;
A
#
# COMPACT_ATOMS: atom_id res chain seq x y z
N MET A 1 -4.05 1.66 -23.49
CA MET A 1 -2.63 1.28 -23.49
C MET A 1 -1.98 2.00 -22.33
N GLU A 2 -1.78 1.36 -21.19
CA GLU A 2 -1.13 1.97 -20.02
C GLU A 2 0.38 1.88 -20.23
N GLN A 3 1.02 2.99 -20.60
CA GLN A 3 2.47 3.02 -20.78
C GLN A 3 3.13 2.89 -19.40
N ARG A 4 3.62 1.69 -19.05
CA ARG A 4 4.48 1.51 -17.89
C ARG A 4 5.80 2.22 -18.17
N GLN A 5 5.97 3.42 -17.63
CA GLN A 5 7.24 4.14 -17.66
C GLN A 5 8.36 3.25 -17.12
N PRO A 6 9.57 3.30 -17.70
CA PRO A 6 10.72 2.58 -17.20
C PRO A 6 11.03 3.05 -15.77
N VAL A 7 10.97 2.10 -14.85
CA VAL A 7 11.24 2.32 -13.43
C VAL A 7 12.72 2.69 -13.29
N SER A 8 13.00 3.90 -12.83
CA SER A 8 14.38 4.34 -12.59
C SER A 8 14.84 3.88 -11.21
N PRO A 9 16.06 3.33 -11.05
CA PRO A 9 16.63 3.15 -9.72
C PRO A 9 16.67 4.52 -9.01
N ASN A 10 16.37 4.54 -7.71
CA ASN A 10 16.10 5.74 -6.88
C ASN A 10 14.72 6.39 -7.05
N GLN A 11 13.77 5.73 -7.71
CA GLN A 11 12.38 6.16 -7.70
C GLN A 11 11.67 5.68 -6.43
N TRP A 12 10.87 6.56 -5.82
CA TRP A 12 10.04 6.22 -4.68
C TRP A 12 8.72 5.57 -5.12
N PHE A 13 8.23 4.70 -4.25
CA PHE A 13 7.00 3.95 -4.41
C PHE A 13 6.15 4.03 -3.16
N VAL A 14 4.84 4.10 -3.37
CA VAL A 14 3.86 3.72 -2.35
C VAL A 14 3.61 2.23 -2.48
N LEU A 15 3.84 1.50 -1.41
CA LEU A 15 3.65 0.06 -1.29
C LEU A 15 2.41 -0.19 -0.44
N ILE A 16 1.52 -1.07 -0.90
CA ILE A 16 0.31 -1.41 -0.18
C ILE A 16 0.31 -2.91 0.06
N GLU A 17 0.28 -3.30 1.33
CA GLU A 17 0.22 -4.68 1.74
C GLU A 17 -1.13 -4.97 2.39
N GLU A 18 -1.73 -6.10 2.01
CA GLU A 18 -2.99 -6.56 2.57
C GLU A 18 -2.82 -7.98 3.11
N LYS A 19 -3.66 -8.36 4.07
CA LYS A 19 -3.76 -9.76 4.49
C LYS A 19 -4.48 -10.54 3.41
N VAL A 20 -3.79 -11.50 2.82
CA VAL A 20 -4.35 -12.43 1.84
C VAL A 20 -4.39 -13.83 2.46
N THR A 21 -5.54 -14.49 2.34
CA THR A 21 -5.70 -15.88 2.73
C THR A 21 -5.19 -16.77 1.59
N LYS A 22 -4.21 -17.63 1.87
CA LYS A 22 -3.70 -18.61 0.92
C LYS A 22 -3.77 -19.99 1.56
N GLY A 23 -4.75 -20.80 1.13
CA GLY A 23 -5.05 -22.07 1.79
C GLY A 23 -5.55 -21.85 3.22
N GLN A 24 -4.88 -22.45 4.20
CA GLN A 24 -5.22 -22.33 5.63
C GLN A 24 -4.44 -21.23 6.37
N SER A 25 -3.56 -20.48 5.70
CA SER A 25 -2.77 -19.42 6.33
C SER A 25 -3.17 -18.03 5.87
N ILE A 26 -3.03 -17.05 6.79
CA ILE A 26 -3.17 -15.62 6.50
C ILE A 26 -1.77 -15.04 6.50
N GLN A 27 -1.38 -14.41 5.39
CA GLN A 27 -0.09 -13.75 5.25
C GLN A 27 -0.26 -12.33 4.71
N TRP A 28 0.70 -11.47 5.02
CA TRP A 28 0.81 -10.18 4.36
C TRP A 28 1.33 -10.38 2.93
N SER A 29 0.70 -9.71 1.99
CA SER A 29 1.11 -9.73 0.59
C SER A 29 1.06 -8.32 0.04
N LEU A 30 2.08 -7.95 -0.74
CA LEU A 30 2.12 -6.71 -1.49
C LEU A 30 1.09 -6.77 -2.62
N THR A 31 -0.07 -6.12 -2.44
CA THR A 31 -1.19 -6.18 -3.39
C THR A 31 -1.16 -5.06 -4.41
N ALA A 32 -0.52 -3.93 -4.09
CA ALA A 32 -0.34 -2.83 -5.03
C ALA A 32 0.97 -2.08 -4.79
N THR A 33 1.56 -1.60 -5.89
CA THR A 33 2.65 -0.63 -5.88
C THR A 33 2.27 0.54 -6.77
N ARG A 34 2.62 1.76 -6.36
CA ARG A 34 2.36 2.97 -7.14
C ARG A 34 3.63 3.82 -7.21
N PRO A 35 4.09 4.21 -8.41
CA PRO A 35 5.22 5.13 -8.52
C PRO A 35 4.86 6.48 -7.90
N ALA A 36 5.77 7.03 -7.09
CA ALA A 36 5.61 8.30 -6.39
C ALA A 36 6.54 9.41 -6.90
N GLY A 37 7.46 9.08 -7.81
CA GLY A 37 8.43 10.02 -8.36
C GLY A 37 9.76 10.02 -7.57
N PRO A 38 10.62 11.03 -7.77
CA PRO A 38 11.96 11.07 -7.17
C PRO A 38 12.00 11.69 -5.76
N ASP A 39 10.91 12.27 -5.28
CA ASP A 39 10.85 12.98 -4.00
C ASP A 39 10.15 12.17 -2.90
N VAL A 40 10.81 12.05 -1.75
CA VAL A 40 10.31 11.33 -0.57
C VAL A 40 9.12 12.05 0.07
N GLU A 41 9.09 13.38 0.08
CA GLU A 41 7.97 14.13 0.67
C GLU A 41 6.71 13.99 -0.18
N GLN A 42 6.87 14.03 -1.51
CA GLN A 42 5.80 13.65 -2.44
C GLN A 42 5.32 12.21 -2.19
N ALA A 43 6.23 11.25 -2.01
CA ALA A 43 5.87 9.86 -1.75
C ALA A 43 5.11 9.68 -0.43
N ARG A 44 5.51 10.37 0.64
CA ARG A 44 4.81 10.38 1.94
C ARG A 44 3.40 10.95 1.80
N ARG A 45 3.24 12.06 1.07
CA ARG A 45 1.92 12.64 0.79
C ARG A 45 1.01 11.66 0.04
N LEU A 46 1.53 11.01 -1.01
CA LEU A 46 0.80 10.01 -1.78
C LEU A 46 0.48 8.75 -0.95
N ALA A 47 1.35 8.36 -0.03
CA ALA A 47 1.11 7.25 0.89
C ALA A 47 0.03 7.59 1.91
N ALA A 48 0.05 8.79 2.51
CA ALA A 48 -1.02 9.26 3.39
C ALA A 48 -2.37 9.34 2.66
N GLU A 49 -2.37 9.83 1.41
CA GLU A 49 -3.55 9.83 0.55
C GLU A 49 -4.05 8.41 0.25
N ALA A 50 -3.14 7.49 -0.08
CA ALA A 50 -3.48 6.09 -0.28
C ALA A 50 -4.04 5.44 0.99
N ALA A 51 -3.51 5.76 2.17
CA ALA A 51 -4.04 5.27 3.45
C ALA A 51 -5.50 5.70 3.68
N LEU A 52 -5.93 6.84 3.12
CA LEU A 52 -7.31 7.34 3.20
C LEU A 52 -8.23 6.85 2.08
N MET A 53 -7.70 6.65 0.86
CA MET A 53 -8.53 6.40 -0.32
C MET A 53 -8.43 4.99 -0.90
N HIS A 54 -7.38 4.23 -0.55
CA HIS A 54 -7.24 2.86 -1.05
C HIS A 54 -8.45 2.01 -0.65
N LEU A 55 -8.99 1.26 -1.61
CA LEU A 55 -10.09 0.32 -1.42
C LEU A 55 -9.47 -1.09 -1.33
N PRO A 56 -9.34 -1.66 -0.13
CA PRO A 56 -8.77 -2.98 0.04
C PRO A 56 -9.67 -4.04 -0.59
N GLN A 57 -9.11 -5.21 -0.93
CA GLN A 57 -9.85 -6.35 -1.48
C GLN A 57 -10.95 -6.83 -0.51
N HIS A 58 -10.71 -6.67 0.79
CA HIS A 58 -11.69 -6.89 1.84
C HIS A 58 -11.68 -5.74 2.85
N PRO A 59 -12.85 -5.27 3.34
CA PRO A 59 -14.20 -5.79 3.08
C PRO A 59 -14.81 -5.23 1.78
N LYS A 60 -15.77 -5.97 1.19
CA LYS A 60 -16.56 -5.51 0.03
C LYS A 60 -17.42 -4.27 0.32
N ARG A 61 -17.71 -3.99 1.60
CA ARG A 61 -18.46 -2.81 2.04
C ARG A 61 -17.76 -2.23 3.26
N VAL A 62 -17.17 -1.04 3.07
CA VAL A 62 -16.50 -0.27 4.11
C VAL A 62 -17.55 0.49 4.91
N LYS A 63 -17.55 0.33 6.24
CA LYS A 63 -18.41 1.09 7.17
C LYS A 63 -17.68 2.25 7.82
N GLY A 64 -16.37 2.13 7.99
CA GLY A 64 -15.54 3.12 8.63
C GLY A 64 -14.07 2.78 8.46
N ARG A 65 -13.21 3.73 8.79
CA ARG A 65 -11.75 3.62 8.66
C ARG A 65 -11.07 4.35 9.80
N GLN A 66 -10.02 3.74 10.34
CA GLN A 66 -9.07 4.39 11.22
C GLN A 66 -7.70 4.29 10.56
N VAL A 67 -6.99 5.41 10.51
CA VAL A 67 -5.65 5.51 9.94
C VAL A 67 -4.69 5.88 11.06
N PHE A 68 -3.67 5.05 11.25
CA PHE A 68 -2.62 5.26 12.22
C PHE A 68 -1.30 5.46 11.48
N GLN A 69 -0.60 6.56 11.78
CA GLN A 69 0.77 6.72 11.34
C GLN A 69 1.68 6.01 12.35
N THR A 70 2.36 4.96 11.91
CA THR A 70 3.22 4.12 12.77
C THR A 70 4.70 4.45 12.62
N GLY A 71 5.04 5.34 11.68
CA GLY A 71 6.37 5.90 11.47
C GLY A 71 6.34 6.97 10.37
N PRO A 72 7.48 7.61 10.06
CA PRO A 72 7.55 8.66 9.03
C PRO A 72 7.06 8.20 7.65
N ASP A 73 7.31 6.92 7.35
CA ASP A 73 7.05 6.29 6.04
C ASP A 73 6.06 5.13 6.12
N ASN A 74 5.31 5.00 7.22
CA ASN A 74 4.49 3.83 7.48
C ASN A 74 3.13 4.20 8.08
N TRP A 75 2.08 3.63 7.51
CA TRP A 75 0.70 3.74 7.97
C TRP A 75 0.07 2.35 8.13
N LEU A 76 -0.66 2.18 9.22
CA LEU A 76 -1.56 1.05 9.44
C LEU A 76 -2.99 1.54 9.34
N VAL A 77 -3.78 0.88 8.50
CA VAL A 77 -5.19 1.22 8.30
C VAL A 77 -6.06 0.07 8.75
N VAL A 78 -7.01 0.38 9.62
CA VAL A 78 -8.08 -0.53 10.06
C VAL A 78 -9.36 -0.10 9.35
N VAL A 79 -9.98 -1.05 8.65
CA VAL A 79 -11.20 -0.85 7.88
C VAL A 79 -12.30 -1.72 8.48
N ALA A 80 -13.29 -1.05 9.07
CA ALA A 80 -14.46 -1.73 9.63
C ALA A 80 -15.36 -2.22 8.50
N GLY A 81 -15.58 -3.53 8.45
CA GLY A 81 -16.46 -4.19 7.50
C GLY A 81 -17.71 -4.75 8.15
N ALA A 82 -18.65 -5.24 7.33
CA ALA A 82 -19.84 -5.92 7.86
C ALA A 82 -19.52 -7.25 8.58
N LYS A 83 -18.39 -7.89 8.24
CA LYS A 83 -17.98 -9.21 8.75
C LYS A 83 -16.81 -9.14 9.76
N GLY A 84 -16.49 -7.95 10.25
CA GLY A 84 -15.34 -7.71 11.14
C GLY A 84 -14.38 -6.67 10.57
N ASP A 85 -13.21 -6.57 11.19
CA ASP A 85 -12.21 -5.55 10.88
C ASP A 85 -11.11 -6.12 9.98
N PHE A 86 -10.78 -5.34 8.95
CA PHE A 86 -9.77 -5.66 7.96
C PHE A 86 -8.63 -4.68 8.08
N HIS A 87 -7.44 -5.11 7.70
CA HIS A 87 -6.23 -4.35 7.91
C HIS A 87 -5.42 -4.31 6.64
N PHE A 88 -4.93 -3.13 6.29
CA PHE A 88 -3.91 -2.97 5.27
C PHE A 88 -2.82 -2.02 5.76
N ARG A 89 -1.63 -2.17 5.20
CA ARG A 89 -0.48 -1.31 5.48
C ARG A 89 -0.16 -0.52 4.24
N VAL A 90 0.27 0.72 4.46
CA VAL A 90 0.83 1.56 3.41
C VAL A 90 2.22 1.96 3.87
N SER A 91 3.20 1.79 3.01
CA SER A 91 4.57 2.21 3.27
C SER A 91 5.18 2.92 2.07
N VAL A 92 6.21 3.71 2.34
CA VAL A 92 7.04 4.33 1.30
C VAL A 92 8.34 3.55 1.17
N GLY A 93 8.71 3.20 -0.06
CA GLY A 93 9.94 2.48 -0.36
C GLY A 93 10.67 3.08 -1.56
N VAL A 94 11.99 3.13 -1.50
CA VAL A 94 12.83 3.47 -2.66
C VAL A 94 13.16 2.20 -3.43
N LEU A 95 12.98 2.24 -4.76
CA LEU A 95 13.41 1.14 -5.63
C LEU A 95 14.93 1.21 -5.79
N THR A 96 15.63 0.26 -5.16
CA THR A 96 17.11 0.22 -5.15
C THR A 96 17.71 -0.62 -6.26
N ALA A 97 17.00 -1.65 -6.71
CA ALA A 97 17.45 -2.54 -7.77
C ALA A 97 16.27 -3.22 -8.48
N VAL A 98 16.45 -3.51 -9.78
CA VAL A 98 15.58 -4.40 -10.55
C VAL A 98 16.49 -5.47 -11.13
N THR A 99 16.32 -6.71 -10.70
CA THR A 99 17.08 -7.85 -11.22
C THR A 99 16.19 -8.63 -12.19
N THR A 100 16.58 -8.70 -13.44
CA THR A 100 16.00 -9.63 -14.42
C THR A 100 16.80 -10.93 -14.41
N THR A 101 16.12 -12.04 -14.16
CA THR A 101 16.67 -13.40 -14.28
C THR A 101 16.62 -13.87 -15.72
#